data_AF-A0A975CHN1-F1
#
_entry.id   AF-A0A975CHN1-F1
#
_cell.length_a   1.000
_cell.length_b   1.000
_cell.length_c   1.000
_cell.angle_alpha   90.00
_cell.angle_beta   90.00
_cell.angle_gamma   90.00
#
_symmetry.space_group_name_H-M   'P 1'
#
loop_
_entity.id
_entity.type
_entity.pdbx_description
1 polymer ?
#
loop_
_entity_poly.entity_id
_entity_poly.type
_entity_poly.pdbx_seq_one_letter_code
_entity_poly.pdbx_strand_id
1 'polypeptide(L)' 'MTVSWVIHLLYAAFIDPSLVQHIVQGTQPAHVTADWLKKQLPLPIAWTDQRQVMGLL' A
#
# COMPACT_ATOMS: atom_id res chain seq x y z
N MET A 1 1.44 -23.78 1.02
CA MET A 1 1.56 -22.36 0.64
C MET A 1 1.22 -22.25 -0.84
N THR A 2 0.33 -21.34 -1.25
CA THR A 2 -0.05 -21.18 -2.66
C THR A 2 0.69 -20.01 -3.29
N VAL A 3 0.86 -20.03 -4.61
CA VAL A 3 1.49 -18.92 -5.37
C VAL A 3 0.76 -17.59 -5.11
N SER A 4 -0.58 -17.61 -5.07
CA SER A 4 -1.39 -16.43 -4.78
C SER A 4 -1.12 -15.84 -3.39
N TRP A 5 -0.86 -16.69 -2.39
CA TRP A 5 -0.51 -16.23 -1.05
C TRP A 5 0.84 -15.52 -1.02
N VAL A 6 1.84 -16.07 -1.73
CA VAL A 6 3.18 -15.46 -1.82
C VAL A 6 3.12 -14.11 -2.53
N ILE A 7 2.34 -14.00 -3.60
CA ILE A 7 2.15 -12.74 -4.34
C ILE A 7 1.50 -11.67 -3.47
N HIS A 8 0.45 -11.99 -2.72
CA HIS A 8 -0.16 -11.04 -1.78
C HIS A 8 0.81 -10.60 -0.67
N LEU A 9 1.60 -11.53 -0.14
CA LEU A 9 2.61 -11.20 0.88
C LEU A 9 3.67 -10.25 0.32
N LEU A 10 4.17 -10.52 -0.90
CA LEU A 10 5.13 -9.65 -1.56
C LEU A 10 4.55 -8.25 -1.78
N TYR A 11 3.34 -8.13 -2.33
CA TYR A 11 2.71 -6.83 -2.52
C TYR A 11 2.54 -6.05 -1.20
N ALA A 12 2.16 -6.73 -0.12
CA ALA A 12 2.08 -6.10 1.20
C ALA A 12 3.45 -5.64 1.72
N ALA A 13 4.51 -6.41 1.49
CA ALA A 13 5.87 -6.08 1.89
C ALA A 13 6.46 -4.87 1.15
N PHE A 14 5.95 -4.56 -0.05
CA PHE A 14 6.39 -3.41 -0.85
C PHE A 14 5.57 -2.12 -0.61
N ILE A 15 4.57 -2.15 0.28
CA ILE A 15 3.84 -0.94 0.68
C ILE A 15 4.78 0.03 1.40
N ASP A 16 4.69 1.32 1.11
CA ASP A 16 5.41 2.37 1.83
C ASP A 16 5.17 2.28 3.35
N PRO A 17 6.24 2.23 4.17
CA PRO A 17 6.11 2.04 5.61
C PRO A 17 5.42 3.22 6.32
N SER A 18 5.44 4.42 5.74
CA SER A 18 4.72 5.58 6.30
C SER A 18 3.22 5.35 6.19
N LEU A 19 2.71 4.81 5.07
CA LEU A 19 1.30 4.43 4.96
C LEU A 19 0.93 3.43 6.06
N VAL A 20 1.78 2.43 6.32
CA VAL A 20 1.54 1.45 7.40
C VAL A 20 1.44 2.13 8.76
N GLN A 21 2.31 3.10 9.05
CA GLN A 21 2.23 3.88 10.28
C GLN A 21 0.93 4.69 10.37
N HIS A 22 0.52 5.36 9.28
CA HIS A 22 -0.75 6.08 9.22
C HIS A 22 -1.97 5.16 9.42
N ILE A 23 -1.94 3.94 8.89
CA ILE A 23 -2.98 2.94 9.12
C ILE A 23 -3.06 2.57 10.59
N VAL A 24 -1.92 2.25 11.21
CA VAL A 24 -1.85 1.89 12.64
C VAL A 24 -2.31 3.04 13.54
N GLN A 25 -2.03 4.28 13.15
CA GLN A 25 -2.45 5.48 13.87
C GLN A 25 -3.90 5.91 13.56
N GLY A 26 -4.56 5.32 12.58
CA GLY A 26 -5.88 5.75 12.11
C GLY A 26 -5.88 7.11 11.41
N THR A 27 -4.73 7.57 10.93
CA THR A 27 -4.53 8.85 10.24
C THR A 27 -4.30 8.69 8.73
N GLN A 28 -4.57 7.50 8.19
CA GLN A 28 -4.51 7.23 6.76
C GLN A 28 -5.49 8.14 5.99
N PRO A 29 -5.12 8.58 4.76
CA PRO A 29 -6.02 9.36 3.93
C PRO A 29 -7.32 8.59 3.65
N ALA A 30 -8.48 9.25 3.75
CA ALA A 30 -9.79 8.60 3.69
C ALA A 30 -10.07 7.83 2.38
N HIS A 31 -9.39 8.20 1.29
CA HIS A 31 -9.49 7.52 0.00
C HIS A 31 -8.66 6.22 -0.07
N VAL A 32 -7.67 6.06 0.81
CA VAL A 32 -6.80 4.88 0.88
C VAL A 32 -7.51 3.78 1.67
N THR A 33 -8.22 2.94 0.94
CA THR A 33 -8.90 1.76 1.47
C THR A 33 -8.28 0.47 0.93
N ALA A 34 -8.59 -0.68 1.54
CA ALA A 34 -8.11 -1.97 1.05
C ALA A 34 -8.57 -2.28 -0.40
N ASP A 35 -9.77 -1.84 -0.79
CA ASP A 35 -10.28 -1.99 -2.16
C ASP A 35 -9.52 -1.08 -3.14
N TRP A 36 -9.28 0.17 -2.74
CA TRP A 36 -8.48 1.10 -3.53
C TRP A 36 -7.06 0.58 -3.73
N LEU A 37 -6.41 0.07 -2.67
CA LEU A 37 -5.05 -0.45 -2.73
C LEU A 37 -4.92 -1.64 -3.70
N LYS A 38 -5.93 -2.53 -3.71
CA LYS A 38 -5.99 -3.65 -4.67
C LYS A 38 -6.09 -3.18 -6.12
N LYS A 39 -6.81 -2.09 -6.37
CA LYS A 39 -6.95 -1.50 -7.72
C LYS A 39 -5.68 -0.78 -8.21
N GLN A 40 -4.79 -0.40 -7.29
CA GLN A 40 -3.50 0.22 -7.62
C GLN A 40 -2.38 -0.79 -7.89
N LEU A 41 -2.69 -2.10 -7.97
CA LEU A 41 -1.71 -3.11 -8.29
C LEU A 41 -1.45 -3.19 -9.82
N PRO A 42 -0.18 -3.30 -10.26
CA PRO A 42 1.03 -3.31 -9.43
C PRO A 42 1.39 -1.90 -8.91
N LEU A 43 1.68 -1.81 -7.62
CA LEU A 43 2.10 -0.56 -6.98
C LEU A 43 3.43 -0.08 -7.58
N PRO A 44 3.68 1.24 -7.65
CA PRO A 44 4.99 1.78 -7.99
C PRO A 44 6.08 1.20 -7.08
N ILE A 45 7.22 0.80 -7.65
CA ILE A 45 8.33 0.21 -6.87
C ILE A 45 8.96 1.27 -5.95
N ALA A 46 9.06 2.52 -6.41
CA ALA A 46 9.60 3.61 -5.61
C ALA A 46 8.55 4.11 -4.60
N TRP A 47 8.92 4.12 -3.33
CA TRP A 47 8.05 4.60 -2.25
C TRP A 47 7.64 6.08 -2.39
N THR A 48 8.48 6.93 -2.98
CA THR A 48 8.13 8.33 -3.24
C THR A 48 6.91 8.45 -4.17
N ASP A 49 6.86 7.61 -5.21
CA ASP A 49 5.73 7.56 -6.15
C ASP A 49 4.49 6.99 -5.47
N GLN A 50 4.65 5.99 -4.60
CA GLN A 50 3.55 5.48 -3.79
C GLN A 50 2.95 6.57 -2.91
N ARG A 51 3.78 7.35 -2.21
CA ARG A 51 3.31 8.45 -1.36
C ARG A 51 2.54 9.51 -2.14
N GLN A 52 2.97 9.82 -3.36
CA GLN A 52 2.24 10.76 -4.22
C GLN A 52 0.84 10.23 -4.58
N VAL A 53 0.73 8.95 -4.97
CA VAL A 53 -0.55 8.32 -5.32
C VAL A 53 -1.45 8.14 -4.09
N MET A 54 -0.85 7.93 -2.91
CA MET A 54 -1.55 7.76 -1.63
C MET A 54 -1.90 9.08 -0.93
N GLY A 55 -1.41 10.23 -1.41
CA GLY A 55 -1.63 11.52 -0.78
C GLY A 55 -0.91 11.69 0.57
N LEU A 56 0.30 11.14 0.69
CA LEU A 56 1.16 11.19 1.89
C LEU A 56 2.36 12.14 1.74
N LEU A 57 2.31 13.08 0.80
CA LEU A 57 3.34 14.12 0.56
C LEU A 57 3.16 15.32 1.49
#